data_AF-A0A3B5R2U6-F1
#
_entry.id   AF-A0A3B5R2U6-F1
#
_cell.length_a   1.000
_cell.length_b   1.000
_cell.length_c   1.000
_cell.angle_alpha   90.00
_cell.angle_beta   90.00
_cell.angle_gamma   90.00
#
_symmetry.space_group_name_H-M   'P 1'
#
loop_
_entity.id
_entity.type
_entity.pdbx_description
1 polymer ?
#
loop_
_entity_poly.entity_id
_entity_poly.type
_entity_poly.pdbx_seq_one_letter_code
_entity_poly.pdbx_strand_id
1 'polypeptide(L)'
;MSSHKKSTKMPKAQDKSAQVAQANTCLKQANVASSEAESPGTNMDSEGIIKAIDDLKTALKGDNAKLQQNIDHLGHEINGKLDNIATEVQGLAERVDERKTQLKVLDLESRSRRNNVRVFGVPEGKEGNSTTQYIETFLRSQLQLPEDLDLNIQRAHRTLATKPPPDSPPRAIIVNFLEFSTKEKILREVWKKGKIQVGSSTIHFDHDYAPEIVKKRREYNVIKKALKAKGIRFQTPFTNMRIHWESGTRTYSSAREAYNELKRRGIQSEEPVTADGGSRAEWSLRERLGWQPADSSGAAVALRAKNKLQDFQRSIAE
;
A
#
# COMPACT_ATOMS: atom_id res chain seq x y z
N MET A 1 -13.69 26.88 -10.18
CA MET A 1 -14.56 25.94 -9.45
C MET A 1 -13.90 25.65 -8.10
N SER A 2 -14.48 26.20 -7.03
CA SER A 2 -13.85 26.38 -5.72
C SER A 2 -13.89 25.10 -4.87
N SER A 3 -12.72 24.59 -4.51
CA SER A 3 -12.54 23.38 -3.69
C SER A 3 -12.66 23.73 -2.21
N HIS A 4 -13.80 23.45 -1.59
CA HIS A 4 -13.96 23.56 -0.13
C HIS A 4 -13.34 22.34 0.56
N LYS A 5 -12.17 22.54 1.20
CA LYS A 5 -11.60 21.64 2.22
C LYS A 5 -12.53 21.61 3.44
N LYS A 6 -13.34 20.56 3.60
CA LYS A 6 -13.96 20.26 4.92
C LYS A 6 -12.92 19.62 5.82
N SER A 7 -12.46 20.40 6.80
CA SER A 7 -11.67 19.94 7.93
C SER A 7 -12.53 19.01 8.80
N THR A 8 -12.22 17.71 8.80
CA THR A 8 -12.77 16.74 9.74
C THR A 8 -12.08 16.93 11.09
N LYS A 9 -12.67 17.78 11.92
CA LYS A 9 -12.30 17.92 13.33
C LYS A 9 -12.77 16.65 14.04
N MET A 10 -11.83 15.86 14.57
CA MET A 10 -12.18 14.72 15.43
C MET A 10 -13.06 15.20 16.59
N PRO A 11 -14.08 14.44 17.02
CA PRO A 11 -14.83 14.79 18.20
C PRO A 11 -13.86 14.78 19.38
N LYS A 12 -13.70 15.93 20.04
CA LYS A 12 -12.98 16.03 21.30
C LYS A 12 -13.57 14.97 22.22
N ALA A 13 -12.72 14.14 22.83
CA ALA A 13 -13.12 13.26 23.92
C ALA A 13 -13.89 14.12 24.93
N GLN A 14 -15.21 13.96 24.95
CA GLN A 14 -16.04 14.60 25.95
C GLN A 14 -15.55 14.08 27.29
N ASP A 15 -15.21 15.02 28.15
CA ASP A 15 -14.58 14.80 29.43
C ASP A 15 -15.54 13.99 30.32
N LYS A 16 -15.42 12.66 30.24
CA LYS A 16 -16.23 11.71 31.02
C LYS A 16 -16.11 12.00 32.52
N SER A 17 -15.00 12.62 32.95
CA SER A 17 -14.79 13.00 34.34
C SER A 17 -15.73 14.13 34.79
N ALA A 18 -16.04 15.08 33.92
CA ALA A 18 -16.94 16.20 34.22
C ALA A 18 -18.41 15.76 34.31
N GLN A 19 -18.85 14.84 33.44
CA GLN A 19 -20.21 14.27 33.51
C GLN A 19 -20.40 13.38 34.74
N VAL A 20 -19.38 12.60 35.12
CA VAL A 20 -19.41 11.79 36.35
C VAL A 20 -19.41 12.67 37.61
N ALA A 21 -18.66 13.78 37.61
CA ALA A 21 -18.69 14.75 38.70
C ALA A 21 -20.05 15.44 38.85
N GLN A 22 -20.70 15.79 37.74
CA GLN A 22 -22.02 16.42 37.73
C GLN A 22 -23.12 15.45 38.19
N ALA A 23 -23.04 14.17 37.80
CA ALA A 23 -23.94 13.12 38.29
C ALA A 23 -23.77 12.85 39.80
N ASN A 24 -22.53 12.81 40.29
CA ASN A 24 -22.24 12.62 41.71
C ASN A 24 -22.69 13.81 42.58
N THR A 25 -22.70 15.02 42.03
CA THR A 25 -23.17 16.23 42.73
C THR A 25 -24.70 16.22 42.84
N CYS A 26 -25.40 15.76 41.80
CA CYS A 26 -26.85 15.57 41.81
C CYS A 26 -27.30 14.46 42.78
N LEU A 27 -26.55 13.35 42.84
CA LEU A 27 -26.75 12.27 43.83
C LEU A 27 -26.56 12.75 45.28
N LYS A 28 -25.58 13.61 45.53
CA LYS A 28 -25.40 14.24 46.86
C LYS A 28 -26.55 15.18 47.22
N GLN A 29 -27.06 15.95 46.26
CA GLN A 29 -28.22 16.83 46.49
C GLN A 29 -29.51 16.04 46.73
N ALA A 30 -29.70 14.90 46.06
CA ALA A 30 -30.83 14.01 46.30
C ALA A 30 -30.77 13.34 47.69
N ASN A 31 -29.58 12.96 48.16
CA ASN A 31 -29.40 12.39 49.50
C ASN A 31 -29.59 13.41 50.63
N VAL A 32 -29.21 14.67 50.42
CA VAL A 32 -29.43 15.75 51.41
C VAL A 32 -30.91 16.11 51.51
N ALA A 33 -31.66 16.04 50.40
CA ALA A 33 -33.11 16.24 50.41
C ALA A 33 -33.89 15.11 51.13
N SER A 34 -33.28 13.93 51.33
CA SER A 34 -33.90 12.81 52.07
C SER A 34 -33.66 12.86 53.59
N SER A 35 -32.78 13.74 54.09
CA SER A 35 -32.47 13.82 55.54
C SER A 35 -33.20 14.93 56.31
N GLU A 36 -34.06 15.73 55.65
CA GLU A 36 -34.83 16.82 56.28
C GLU A 36 -36.36 16.59 56.27
N ALA A 37 -36.81 15.33 56.17
CA ALA A 37 -38.21 14.99 56.39
C ALA A 37 -38.42 14.60 57.87
N GLU A 38 -38.62 15.59 58.74
CA GLU A 38 -39.27 15.36 60.03
C GLU A 38 -40.66 14.76 59.78
N SER A 39 -40.97 13.66 60.46
CA SER A 39 -42.23 12.93 60.33
C SER A 39 -43.33 13.57 61.20
N PRO A 40 -44.43 14.04 60.62
CA PRO A 40 -45.71 14.04 61.31
C PRO A 40 -46.38 12.69 61.03
N GLY A 41 -46.64 11.91 62.08
CA GLY A 41 -47.47 10.73 61.99
C GLY A 41 -48.91 11.11 61.63
N THR A 42 -49.20 11.24 60.34
CA THR A 42 -50.56 11.28 59.81
C THR A 42 -50.90 9.88 59.32
N ASN A 43 -51.87 9.23 59.98
CA ASN A 43 -52.63 8.15 59.36
C ASN A 43 -53.21 8.71 58.05
N MET A 44 -52.56 8.43 56.92
CA MET A 44 -53.13 8.73 55.61
C MET A 44 -54.41 7.91 55.48
N ASP A 45 -55.50 8.56 55.12
CA ASP A 45 -56.69 7.86 54.66
C ASP A 45 -56.34 7.00 53.43
N SER A 46 -57.10 5.91 53.22
CA SER A 46 -56.88 5.02 52.08
C SER A 46 -56.89 5.77 50.74
N GLU A 47 -57.60 6.90 50.68
CA GLU A 47 -57.76 7.76 49.51
C GLU A 47 -56.47 8.53 49.16
N GLY A 48 -55.74 9.07 50.15
CA GLY A 48 -54.44 9.69 49.94
C GLY A 48 -53.37 8.72 49.44
N ILE A 49 -53.42 7.46 49.91
CA ILE A 49 -52.51 6.40 49.45
C ILE A 49 -52.79 6.04 47.98
N ILE A 50 -54.07 5.92 47.61
CA ILE A 50 -54.49 5.65 46.23
C ILE A 50 -54.02 6.77 45.28
N LYS A 51 -54.18 8.04 45.69
CA LYS A 51 -53.72 9.18 44.90
C LYS A 51 -52.21 9.17 44.67
N ALA A 52 -51.42 8.90 45.70
CA ALA A 52 -49.96 8.79 45.57
C ALA A 52 -49.53 7.64 44.63
N ILE A 53 -50.26 6.51 44.67
CA ILE A 53 -50.03 5.38 43.75
C ILE A 53 -50.33 5.78 42.30
N ASP A 54 -51.41 6.52 42.04
CA ASP A 54 -51.76 7.00 40.70
C ASP A 54 -50.76 8.04 40.18
N ASP A 55 -50.28 8.95 41.03
CA ASP A 55 -49.21 9.90 40.68
C ASP A 55 -47.90 9.16 40.33
N LEU A 56 -47.51 8.14 41.11
CA LEU A 56 -46.37 7.29 40.78
C LEU A 56 -46.56 6.51 39.47
N LYS A 57 -47.77 5.98 39.24
CA LYS A 57 -48.11 5.25 38.01
C LYS A 57 -48.04 6.15 36.78
N THR A 58 -48.49 7.39 36.88
CA THR A 58 -48.41 8.37 35.77
C THR A 58 -46.96 8.79 35.51
N ALA A 59 -46.17 9.04 36.57
CA ALA A 59 -44.74 9.32 36.45
C ALA A 59 -43.98 8.16 35.79
N LEU A 60 -44.19 6.91 36.26
CA LEU A 60 -43.59 5.71 35.68
C LEU A 60 -43.98 5.50 34.21
N LYS A 61 -45.23 5.76 33.84
CA LYS A 61 -45.66 5.74 32.43
C LYS A 61 -44.92 6.79 31.60
N GLY A 62 -44.75 7.99 32.13
CA GLY A 62 -44.02 9.06 31.48
C GLY A 62 -42.54 8.71 31.25
N ASP A 63 -41.87 8.16 32.26
CA ASP A 63 -40.48 7.77 32.14
C ASP A 63 -40.27 6.55 31.24
N ASN A 64 -41.18 5.57 31.27
CA ASN A 64 -41.17 4.47 30.30
C ASN A 64 -41.32 4.96 28.85
N ALA A 65 -42.17 5.98 28.61
CA ALA A 65 -42.31 6.57 27.27
C ALA A 65 -41.02 7.27 26.82
N LYS A 66 -40.35 8.02 27.72
CA LYS A 66 -39.05 8.64 27.41
C LYS A 66 -37.97 7.60 27.16
N LEU A 67 -37.92 6.52 27.95
CA LEU A 67 -36.99 5.42 27.74
C LEU A 67 -37.22 4.75 26.38
N GLN A 68 -38.48 4.51 26.01
CA GLN A 68 -38.80 3.96 24.70
C GLN A 68 -38.32 4.88 23.57
N GLN A 69 -38.57 6.19 23.66
CA GLN A 69 -38.07 7.15 22.67
C GLN A 69 -36.54 7.17 22.57
N ASN A 70 -35.84 7.09 23.71
CA ASN A 70 -34.38 7.03 23.73
C ASN A 70 -33.86 5.73 23.10
N ILE A 71 -34.52 4.60 23.37
CA ILE A 71 -34.19 3.30 22.76
C ILE A 71 -34.37 3.37 21.24
N ASP A 72 -35.48 3.92 20.77
CA ASP A 72 -35.77 4.04 19.34
C ASP A 72 -34.75 4.96 18.64
N HIS A 73 -34.44 6.10 19.25
CA HIS A 73 -33.43 7.03 18.73
C HIS A 73 -32.04 6.40 18.64
N LEU A 74 -31.60 5.73 19.71
CA LEU A 74 -30.33 5.00 19.70
C LEU A 74 -30.34 3.85 18.68
N GLY A 75 -31.47 3.16 18.52
CA GLY A 75 -31.66 2.14 17.49
C GLY A 75 -31.45 2.70 16.08
N HIS A 76 -32.04 3.87 15.78
CA HIS A 76 -31.83 4.56 14.52
C HIS A 76 -30.39 5.02 14.30
N GLU A 77 -29.75 5.60 15.33
CA GLU A 77 -28.35 6.00 15.22
C GLU A 77 -27.40 4.81 14.99
N ILE A 78 -27.61 3.71 15.71
CA ILE A 78 -26.82 2.49 15.59
C ILE A 78 -26.99 1.91 14.19
N ASN A 79 -28.23 1.78 13.70
CA ASN A 79 -28.50 1.29 12.36
C ASN A 79 -27.86 2.20 11.29
N GLY A 80 -27.97 3.51 11.42
CA GLY A 80 -27.30 4.44 10.49
C GLY A 80 -25.77 4.30 10.52
N LYS A 81 -25.16 4.07 11.68
CA LYS A 81 -23.72 3.79 11.79
C LYS A 81 -23.37 2.43 11.18
N LEU A 82 -24.20 1.41 11.38
CA LEU A 82 -24.02 0.08 10.79
C LEU A 82 -24.09 0.12 9.26
N ASP A 83 -25.04 0.85 8.69
CA ASP A 83 -25.17 1.01 7.24
C ASP A 83 -23.96 1.71 6.62
N ASN A 84 -23.45 2.75 7.30
CA ASN A 84 -22.23 3.43 6.88
C ASN A 84 -21.01 2.50 6.93
N ILE A 85 -20.84 1.74 8.02
CA ILE A 85 -19.74 0.76 8.15
C ILE A 85 -19.86 -0.33 7.09
N ALA A 86 -21.07 -0.86 6.86
CA ALA A 86 -21.31 -1.88 5.83
C ALA A 86 -20.91 -1.37 4.44
N THR A 87 -21.27 -0.13 4.12
CA THR A 87 -20.90 0.52 2.86
C THR A 87 -19.38 0.71 2.75
N GLU A 88 -18.71 1.13 3.82
CA GLU A 88 -17.25 1.27 3.84
C GLU A 88 -16.52 -0.07 3.68
N VAL A 89 -17.00 -1.12 4.36
CA VAL A 89 -16.44 -2.48 4.28
C VAL A 89 -16.63 -3.06 2.89
N GLN A 90 -17.81 -2.91 2.28
CA GLN A 90 -18.09 -3.28 0.90
C GLN A 90 -17.10 -2.59 -0.06
N GLY A 91 -16.96 -1.27 0.05
CA GLY A 91 -16.04 -0.51 -0.78
C GLY A 91 -14.57 -0.85 -0.55
N LEU A 92 -14.19 -1.25 0.66
CA LEU A 92 -12.84 -1.78 0.95
C LEU A 92 -12.62 -3.14 0.29
N ALA A 93 -13.61 -4.04 0.35
CA ALA A 93 -13.52 -5.35 -0.28
C ALA A 93 -13.34 -5.23 -1.80
N GLU A 94 -14.12 -4.38 -2.45
CA GLU A 94 -14.01 -4.10 -3.90
C GLU A 94 -12.61 -3.58 -4.26
N ARG A 95 -12.04 -2.64 -3.49
CA ARG A 95 -10.68 -2.12 -3.72
C ARG A 95 -9.60 -3.20 -3.55
N VAL A 96 -9.79 -4.13 -2.61
CA VAL A 96 -8.86 -5.26 -2.40
C VAL A 96 -8.91 -6.20 -3.60
N ASP A 97 -10.09 -6.52 -4.11
CA ASP A 97 -10.26 -7.37 -5.29
C ASP A 97 -9.73 -6.71 -6.56
N GLU A 98 -9.94 -5.41 -6.72
CA GLU A 98 -9.36 -4.63 -7.81
C GLU A 98 -7.83 -4.69 -7.76
N ARG A 99 -7.23 -4.44 -6.58
CA ARG A 99 -5.76 -4.52 -6.39
C ARG A 99 -5.23 -5.93 -6.68
N LYS A 100 -5.94 -6.98 -6.25
CA LYS A 100 -5.58 -8.37 -6.53
C LYS A 100 -5.58 -8.66 -8.03
N THR A 101 -6.57 -8.12 -8.74
CA THR A 101 -6.69 -8.27 -10.20
C THR A 101 -5.57 -7.51 -10.92
N GLN A 102 -5.29 -6.27 -10.51
CA GLN A 102 -4.18 -5.47 -11.04
C GLN A 102 -2.83 -6.17 -10.86
N LEU A 103 -2.58 -6.80 -9.70
CA LEU A 103 -1.35 -7.57 -9.46
C LEU A 103 -1.23 -8.80 -10.37
N LYS A 104 -2.33 -9.50 -10.65
CA LYS A 104 -2.35 -10.63 -11.59
C LYS A 104 -2.06 -10.18 -13.02
N VAL A 105 -2.68 -9.08 -13.46
CA VAL A 105 -2.43 -8.49 -14.79
C VAL A 105 -0.96 -8.09 -14.93
N LEU A 106 -0.41 -7.44 -13.90
CA LEU A 106 1.00 -7.04 -13.87
C LEU A 106 1.96 -8.23 -13.95
N ASP A 107 1.66 -9.34 -13.27
CA ASP A 107 2.47 -10.56 -13.34
C ASP A 107 2.42 -11.20 -14.74
N LEU A 108 1.22 -11.31 -15.34
CA LEU A 108 1.06 -11.82 -16.70
C LEU A 108 1.80 -10.96 -17.73
N GLU A 109 1.66 -9.64 -17.64
CA GLU A 109 2.37 -8.70 -18.49
C GLU A 109 3.89 -8.83 -18.31
N SER A 110 4.38 -8.91 -17.07
CA SER A 110 5.80 -9.05 -16.77
C SER A 110 6.39 -10.36 -17.29
N ARG A 111 5.62 -11.46 -17.26
CA ARG A 111 6.02 -12.75 -17.85
C ARG A 111 6.08 -12.68 -19.37
N SER A 112 5.07 -12.06 -19.99
CA SER A 112 5.03 -11.86 -21.44
C SER A 112 6.22 -11.04 -21.96
N ARG A 113 6.64 -10.02 -21.20
CA ARG A 113 7.78 -9.16 -21.57
C ARG A 113 9.16 -9.69 -21.16
N ARG A 114 9.25 -10.84 -20.49
CA ARG A 114 10.50 -11.32 -19.86
C ARG A 114 11.67 -11.53 -20.85
N ASN A 115 11.35 -11.97 -22.06
CA ASN A 115 12.31 -12.20 -23.14
C ASN A 115 12.52 -10.95 -24.01
N ASN A 116 11.89 -9.83 -23.67
CA ASN A 116 12.02 -8.58 -24.41
C ASN A 116 13.18 -7.75 -23.87
N VAL A 117 13.86 -7.07 -24.79
CA VAL A 117 14.83 -6.01 -24.53
C VAL A 117 14.34 -4.77 -25.25
N ARG A 118 14.51 -3.62 -24.59
CA ARG A 118 14.15 -2.32 -25.13
C ARG A 118 15.42 -1.55 -25.49
N VAL A 119 15.51 -1.15 -26.75
CA VAL A 119 16.63 -0.42 -27.32
C VAL A 119 16.21 1.02 -27.56
N PHE A 120 16.95 1.96 -26.98
CA PHE A 120 16.68 3.39 -27.05
C PHE A 120 17.78 4.11 -27.86
N GLY A 121 17.42 5.22 -28.50
CA GLY A 121 18.38 6.11 -29.16
C GLY A 121 18.73 5.76 -30.61
N VAL A 122 18.15 4.70 -31.18
CA VAL A 122 18.33 4.38 -32.61
C VAL A 122 17.58 5.43 -33.45
N PRO A 123 18.23 6.19 -34.36
CA PRO A 123 17.54 7.18 -35.20
C PRO A 123 16.40 6.55 -36.02
N GLU A 124 15.26 7.23 -36.13
CA GLU A 124 14.11 6.75 -36.91
C GLU A 124 14.51 6.51 -38.37
N GLY A 125 14.11 5.35 -38.93
CA GLY A 125 14.40 4.99 -40.32
C GLY A 125 15.80 4.38 -40.57
N LYS A 126 16.69 4.37 -39.56
CA LYS A 126 18.02 3.78 -39.71
C LYS A 126 18.00 2.25 -39.89
N GLU A 127 16.91 1.61 -39.49
CA GLU A 127 16.71 0.16 -39.60
C GLU A 127 16.51 -0.33 -41.03
N GLY A 128 16.15 0.57 -41.96
CA GLY A 128 15.78 0.19 -43.32
C GLY A 128 14.51 -0.68 -43.35
N ASN A 129 14.55 -1.74 -44.14
CA ASN A 129 13.38 -2.59 -44.42
C ASN A 129 13.10 -3.66 -43.35
N SER A 130 14.09 -3.99 -42.50
CA SER A 130 13.96 -5.03 -41.48
C SER A 130 14.63 -4.63 -40.18
N THR A 131 13.81 -4.26 -39.19
CA THR A 131 14.28 -3.96 -37.83
C THR A 131 14.99 -5.16 -37.20
N THR A 132 14.55 -6.39 -37.47
CA THR A 132 15.19 -7.61 -36.94
C THR A 132 16.60 -7.77 -37.46
N GLN A 133 16.80 -7.72 -38.78
CA GLN A 133 18.12 -7.85 -39.40
C GLN A 133 19.04 -6.70 -38.95
N TYR A 134 18.52 -5.47 -38.89
CA TYR A 134 19.29 -4.33 -38.40
C TYR A 134 19.81 -4.57 -36.98
N ILE A 135 18.95 -4.99 -36.04
CA ILE A 135 19.35 -5.24 -34.66
C ILE A 135 20.35 -6.40 -34.57
N GLU A 136 20.17 -7.45 -35.37
CA GLU A 136 21.06 -8.60 -35.39
C GLU A 136 22.47 -8.21 -35.85
N THR A 137 22.58 -7.54 -37.00
CA THR A 137 23.85 -7.00 -37.52
C THR A 137 24.46 -5.98 -36.55
N PHE A 138 23.62 -5.14 -35.96
CA PHE A 138 24.07 -4.15 -34.97
C PHE A 138 24.69 -4.82 -33.74
N LEU A 139 24.01 -5.80 -33.14
CA LEU A 139 24.52 -6.54 -31.98
C LEU A 139 25.80 -7.31 -32.31
N ARG A 140 25.88 -7.97 -33.46
CA ARG A 140 27.12 -8.66 -33.90
C ARG A 140 28.29 -7.70 -34.02
N SER A 141 28.10 -6.56 -34.71
CA SER A 141 29.17 -5.55 -34.88
C SER A 141 29.60 -4.94 -33.55
N GLN A 142 28.66 -4.67 -32.64
CA GLN A 142 28.96 -4.02 -31.37
C GLN A 142 29.58 -4.98 -30.36
N LEU A 143 29.13 -6.23 -30.31
CA LEU A 143 29.59 -7.18 -29.29
C LEU A 143 30.68 -8.15 -29.82
N GLN A 144 31.08 -8.02 -31.09
CA GLN A 144 32.06 -8.90 -31.75
C GLN A 144 31.68 -10.38 -31.58
N LEU A 145 30.39 -10.68 -31.80
CA LEU A 145 29.87 -12.03 -31.65
C LEU A 145 30.30 -12.91 -32.82
N PRO A 146 30.52 -14.21 -32.59
CA PRO A 146 30.79 -15.17 -33.65
C PRO A 146 29.67 -15.18 -34.72
N GLU A 147 30.02 -15.37 -35.99
CA GLU A 147 29.04 -15.41 -37.09
C GLU A 147 28.10 -16.62 -37.02
N ASP A 148 28.60 -17.73 -36.49
CA ASP A 148 27.86 -18.98 -36.26
C ASP A 148 26.90 -18.90 -35.06
N LEU A 149 27.01 -17.85 -34.23
CA LEU A 149 26.09 -17.65 -33.11
C LEU A 149 24.74 -17.13 -33.61
N ASP A 150 23.73 -17.98 -33.53
CA ASP A 150 22.34 -17.59 -33.74
C ASP A 150 21.78 -16.88 -32.48
N LEU A 151 21.44 -15.61 -32.64
CA LEU A 151 20.84 -14.79 -31.58
C LEU A 151 19.38 -15.18 -31.29
N ASN A 152 18.76 -15.97 -32.17
CA ASN A 152 17.38 -16.44 -32.05
C ASN A 152 16.40 -15.29 -31.74
N ILE A 153 16.51 -14.19 -32.49
CA ILE A 153 15.59 -13.04 -32.37
C ILE A 153 14.30 -13.40 -33.11
N GLN A 154 13.20 -13.58 -32.39
CA GLN A 154 11.91 -13.91 -32.99
C GLN A 154 11.29 -12.69 -33.68
N ARG A 155 11.42 -11.50 -33.08
CA ARG A 155 10.82 -10.28 -33.59
C ARG A 155 11.54 -9.05 -33.05
N ALA A 156 11.80 -8.07 -33.92
CA ALA A 156 12.13 -6.71 -33.52
C ALA A 156 11.23 -5.70 -34.22
N HIS A 157 10.77 -4.68 -33.50
CA HIS A 157 9.92 -3.63 -34.05
C HIS A 157 9.98 -2.38 -33.19
N ARG A 158 9.71 -1.21 -33.80
CA ARG A 158 9.52 0.05 -33.05
C ARG A 158 8.24 -0.04 -32.20
N THR A 159 8.25 0.64 -31.06
CA THR A 159 7.03 0.81 -30.26
C THR A 159 5.94 1.49 -31.08
N LEU A 160 4.68 1.09 -30.88
CA LEU A 160 3.50 1.54 -31.64
C LEU A 160 3.11 3.02 -31.43
N ALA A 161 3.93 3.81 -30.73
CA ALA A 161 3.71 5.24 -30.59
C ALA A 161 3.82 5.95 -31.96
N THR A 162 3.12 7.08 -32.10
CA THR A 162 3.23 7.96 -33.28
C THR A 162 4.68 8.36 -33.52
N LYS A 163 5.08 8.42 -34.80
CA LYS A 163 6.43 8.86 -35.16
C LYS A 163 6.67 10.26 -34.59
N PRO A 164 7.71 10.45 -33.78
CA PRO A 164 7.92 11.70 -33.10
C PRO A 164 8.61 12.71 -34.04
N PRO A 165 8.47 14.04 -33.82
CA PRO A 165 9.16 15.06 -34.62
C PRO A 165 10.70 14.91 -34.64
N PRO A 166 11.41 15.48 -35.64
CA PRO A 166 12.86 15.32 -35.78
C PRO A 166 13.69 15.67 -34.54
N ASP A 167 13.27 16.67 -33.75
CA ASP A 167 14.00 17.15 -32.57
C ASP A 167 13.68 16.38 -31.28
N SER A 168 12.80 15.40 -31.35
CA SER A 168 12.33 14.63 -30.20
C SER A 168 12.97 13.23 -30.17
N PRO A 169 13.08 12.61 -28.98
CA PRO A 169 13.76 11.33 -28.87
C PRO A 169 13.09 10.25 -29.74
N PRO A 170 13.86 9.44 -30.48
CA PRO A 170 13.29 8.41 -31.34
C PRO A 170 12.59 7.32 -30.54
N ARG A 171 11.61 6.64 -31.15
CA ARG A 171 10.85 5.57 -30.48
C ARG A 171 11.77 4.42 -30.08
N ALA A 172 11.48 3.75 -28.99
CA ALA A 172 12.26 2.57 -28.65
C ALA A 172 11.99 1.41 -29.64
N ILE A 173 12.98 0.55 -29.84
CA ILE A 173 12.79 -0.75 -30.50
C ILE A 173 12.61 -1.81 -29.42
N ILE A 174 11.58 -2.64 -29.55
CA ILE A 174 11.37 -3.82 -28.71
C ILE A 174 11.91 -5.02 -29.49
N VAL A 175 12.85 -5.72 -28.89
CA VAL A 175 13.49 -6.93 -29.42
C VAL A 175 13.06 -8.10 -28.56
N ASN A 176 12.41 -9.09 -29.15
CA ASN A 176 11.98 -10.31 -28.49
C ASN A 176 12.89 -11.47 -28.90
N PHE A 177 13.53 -12.06 -27.90
CA PHE A 177 14.38 -13.24 -28.06
C PHE A 177 13.59 -14.51 -27.80
N LEU A 178 13.95 -15.60 -28.49
CA LEU A 178 13.35 -16.91 -28.25
C LEU A 178 13.68 -17.42 -26.84
N GLU A 179 14.96 -17.34 -26.46
CA GLU A 179 15.46 -17.85 -25.20
C GLU A 179 15.84 -16.74 -24.21
N PHE A 180 15.35 -16.87 -22.98
CA PHE A 180 15.68 -15.94 -21.89
C PHE A 180 17.20 -15.88 -21.61
N SER A 181 17.89 -17.02 -21.68
CA SER A 181 19.31 -17.10 -21.35
C SER A 181 20.17 -16.30 -22.36
N THR A 182 19.86 -16.38 -23.65
CA THR A 182 20.48 -15.61 -24.73
C THR A 182 20.26 -14.11 -24.52
N LYS A 183 19.02 -13.71 -24.24
CA LYS A 183 18.69 -12.32 -23.91
C LYS A 183 19.50 -11.78 -22.73
N GLU A 184 19.63 -12.54 -21.63
CA GLU A 184 20.40 -12.14 -20.45
C GLU A 184 21.91 -12.09 -20.71
N LYS A 185 22.45 -12.98 -21.55
CA LYS A 185 23.86 -12.94 -21.97
C LYS A 185 24.13 -11.67 -22.78
N ILE A 186 23.34 -11.41 -23.83
CA ILE A 186 23.49 -10.23 -24.68
C ILE A 186 23.38 -8.94 -23.86
N LEU A 187 22.38 -8.82 -23.00
CA LEU A 187 22.19 -7.62 -22.20
C LEU A 187 23.36 -7.37 -21.23
N ARG A 188 23.93 -8.43 -20.65
CA ARG A 188 25.14 -8.33 -19.81
C ARG A 188 26.35 -7.87 -20.62
N GLU A 189 26.58 -8.41 -21.81
CA GLU A 189 27.71 -7.98 -22.66
C GLU A 189 27.56 -6.53 -23.12
N VAL A 190 26.35 -6.10 -23.46
CA VAL A 190 26.07 -4.69 -23.76
C VAL A 190 26.39 -3.79 -22.56
N TRP A 191 25.94 -4.16 -21.36
CA TRP A 191 26.21 -3.36 -20.16
C TRP A 191 27.67 -3.36 -19.74
N LYS A 192 28.42 -4.45 -19.99
CA LYS A 192 29.87 -4.51 -19.79
C LYS A 192 30.61 -3.59 -20.74
N LYS A 193 30.20 -3.55 -22.03
CA LYS A 193 30.78 -2.66 -23.03
C LYS A 193 30.55 -1.18 -22.67
N GLY A 194 29.43 -0.87 -22.04
CA GLY A 194 29.13 0.48 -21.56
C GLY A 194 28.53 1.37 -22.65
N LYS A 195 29.20 2.46 -23.01
CA LYS A 195 28.65 3.46 -23.94
C LYS A 195 28.75 2.95 -25.39
N ILE A 196 27.60 2.81 -26.05
CA ILE A 196 27.50 2.46 -27.47
C ILE A 196 26.99 3.67 -28.24
N GLN A 197 27.70 4.07 -29.31
CA GLN A 197 27.33 5.23 -30.13
C GLN A 197 27.14 4.83 -31.59
N VAL A 198 26.14 5.41 -32.24
CA VAL A 198 25.88 5.31 -33.68
C VAL A 198 25.70 6.71 -34.22
N GLY A 199 26.71 7.20 -34.96
CA GLY A 199 26.79 8.61 -35.34
C GLY A 199 26.85 9.50 -34.09
N SER A 200 25.94 10.48 -34.01
CA SER A 200 25.79 11.36 -32.84
C SER A 200 24.94 10.76 -31.72
N SER A 201 24.20 9.68 -31.98
CA SER A 201 23.26 9.11 -31.02
C SER A 201 23.90 8.10 -30.09
N THR A 202 23.58 8.17 -28.80
CA THR A 202 23.96 7.14 -27.82
C THR A 202 22.83 6.11 -27.72
N ILE A 203 23.18 4.83 -27.86
CA ILE A 203 22.23 3.71 -27.81
C ILE A 203 22.28 3.07 -26.44
N HIS A 204 21.10 2.84 -25.86
CA HIS A 204 20.94 2.20 -24.56
C HIS A 204 20.05 0.97 -24.66
N PHE A 205 20.43 -0.08 -23.94
CA PHE A 205 19.67 -1.31 -23.83
C PHE A 205 19.22 -1.49 -22.38
N ASP A 206 17.95 -1.82 -22.18
CA ASP A 206 17.41 -2.17 -20.87
C ASP A 206 16.33 -3.25 -21.03
N HIS A 207 15.90 -3.83 -19.92
CA HIS A 207 14.74 -4.72 -19.90
C HIS A 207 13.46 -3.97 -20.31
N ASP A 208 12.56 -4.64 -21.03
CA ASP A 208 11.20 -4.13 -21.26
C ASP A 208 10.29 -4.45 -20.06
N TYR A 209 10.40 -3.64 -19.01
CA TYR A 209 9.52 -3.77 -17.85
C TYR A 209 8.13 -3.18 -18.10
N ALA A 210 7.11 -3.79 -17.47
CA ALA A 210 5.77 -3.20 -17.41
C ALA A 210 5.78 -1.82 -16.73
N PRO A 211 4.88 -0.89 -17.10
CA PRO A 211 4.88 0.49 -16.62
C PRO A 211 4.90 0.62 -15.09
N GLU A 212 4.16 -0.24 -14.37
CA GLU A 212 4.06 -0.24 -12.91
C GLU A 212 5.37 -0.69 -12.27
N ILE A 213 6.11 -1.64 -12.89
CA ILE A 213 7.45 -2.05 -12.46
C ILE A 213 8.44 -0.90 -12.68
N VAL A 214 8.37 -0.22 -13.82
CA VAL A 214 9.19 0.97 -14.09
C VAL A 214 8.91 2.05 -13.05
N LYS A 215 7.64 2.29 -12.70
CA LYS A 215 7.21 3.23 -11.67
C LYS A 215 7.85 2.88 -10.32
N LYS A 216 7.72 1.64 -9.85
CA LYS A 216 8.36 1.15 -8.61
C LYS A 216 9.89 1.30 -8.65
N ARG A 217 10.52 1.00 -9.79
CA ARG A 217 11.98 1.15 -9.95
C ARG A 217 12.44 2.61 -9.88
N ARG A 218 11.59 3.57 -10.32
CA ARG A 218 11.87 5.01 -10.22
C ARG A 218 11.82 5.52 -8.78
N GLU A 219 11.03 4.91 -7.90
CA GLU A 219 10.98 5.28 -6.47
C GLU A 219 12.36 5.14 -5.80
N TYR A 220 13.18 4.19 -6.27
CA TYR A 220 14.54 4.04 -5.77
C TYR A 220 15.54 5.08 -6.31
N ASN A 221 15.18 5.96 -7.23
CA ASN A 221 16.16 6.85 -7.89
C ASN A 221 16.90 7.76 -6.89
N VAL A 222 16.20 8.28 -5.89
CA VAL A 222 16.80 9.09 -4.82
C VAL A 222 17.83 8.27 -4.03
N ILE A 223 17.46 7.03 -3.68
CA ILE A 223 18.32 6.11 -2.94
C ILE A 223 19.54 5.72 -3.79
N LYS A 224 19.36 5.45 -5.08
CA LYS A 224 20.46 5.16 -6.02
C LYS A 224 21.46 6.31 -6.08
N LYS A 225 20.99 7.57 -6.11
CA LYS A 225 21.85 8.75 -6.09
C LYS A 225 22.68 8.81 -4.80
N ALA A 226 22.05 8.60 -3.64
CA ALA A 226 22.74 8.60 -2.35
C ALA A 226 23.78 7.47 -2.25
N LEU A 227 23.43 6.25 -2.67
CA LEU A 227 24.35 5.11 -2.67
C LEU A 227 25.53 5.33 -3.63
N LYS A 228 25.28 5.89 -4.82
CA LYS A 228 26.33 6.23 -5.79
C LYS A 228 27.29 7.29 -5.23
N ALA A 229 26.77 8.32 -4.53
CA ALA A 229 27.59 9.34 -3.89
C ALA A 229 28.49 8.79 -2.78
N LYS A 230 28.07 7.71 -2.12
CA LYS A 230 28.85 6.99 -1.10
C LYS A 230 29.71 5.85 -1.67
N GLY A 231 29.71 5.62 -2.98
CA GLY A 231 30.46 4.53 -3.60
C GLY A 231 29.96 3.13 -3.24
N ILE A 232 28.73 3.00 -2.72
CA ILE A 232 28.16 1.72 -2.30
C ILE A 232 27.59 0.98 -3.50
N ARG A 233 28.00 -0.28 -3.69
CA ARG A 233 27.49 -1.11 -4.78
C ARG A 233 26.03 -1.50 -4.52
N PHE A 234 25.20 -1.38 -5.54
CA PHE A 234 23.80 -1.82 -5.49
C PHE A 234 23.36 -2.45 -6.82
N GLN A 235 22.26 -3.21 -6.75
CA GLN A 235 21.58 -3.79 -7.90
C GLN A 235 20.07 -3.60 -7.71
N THR A 236 19.33 -3.46 -8.81
CA THR A 236 17.86 -3.42 -8.74
C THR A 236 17.28 -4.61 -9.51
N PRO A 237 17.26 -5.81 -8.92
CA PRO A 237 16.60 -6.96 -9.56
C PRO A 237 15.07 -6.77 -9.55
N PHE A 238 14.47 -6.71 -10.74
CA PHE A 238 13.02 -6.54 -10.93
C PHE A 238 12.44 -5.34 -10.16
N THR A 239 11.77 -5.54 -9.03
CA THR A 239 11.20 -4.49 -8.16
C THR A 239 11.97 -4.23 -6.87
N ASN A 240 12.96 -5.06 -6.57
CA ASN A 240 13.68 -5.00 -5.30
C ASN A 240 14.98 -4.23 -5.46
N MET A 241 15.48 -3.68 -4.35
CA MET A 241 16.81 -3.08 -4.28
C MET A 241 17.72 -3.98 -3.46
N ARG A 242 18.84 -4.41 -4.03
CA ARG A 242 19.88 -5.16 -3.34
C ARG A 242 21.06 -4.22 -3.11
N ILE A 243 21.44 -4.04 -1.86
CA ILE A 243 22.57 -3.18 -1.46
C ILE A 243 23.65 -4.07 -0.85
N HIS A 244 24.90 -3.87 -1.30
CA HIS A 244 26.05 -4.58 -0.78
C HIS A 244 26.70 -3.74 0.31
N TRP A 245 26.37 -4.04 1.55
CA TRP A 245 27.00 -3.41 2.72
C TRP A 245 28.27 -4.13 3.11
N GLU A 246 29.08 -3.50 3.95
CA GLU A 246 30.24 -4.14 4.60
C GLU A 246 29.82 -5.36 5.43
N SER A 247 28.65 -5.29 6.09
CA SER A 247 28.08 -6.40 6.86
C SER A 247 27.47 -7.53 6.01
N GLY A 248 27.53 -7.40 4.68
CA GLY A 248 26.92 -8.34 3.74
C GLY A 248 25.82 -7.73 2.88
N THR A 249 25.29 -8.56 1.97
CA THR A 249 24.31 -8.12 0.97
C THR A 249 22.90 -8.24 1.53
N ARG A 250 22.11 -7.15 1.46
CA ARG A 250 20.71 -7.14 1.90
C ARG A 250 19.78 -6.69 0.77
N THR A 251 18.62 -7.32 0.68
CA THR A 251 17.59 -7.01 -0.34
C THR A 251 16.39 -6.37 0.34
N TYR A 252 15.91 -5.27 -0.23
CA TYR A 252 14.79 -4.46 0.23
C TYR A 252 13.65 -4.56 -0.78
N SER A 253 12.44 -4.76 -0.26
CA SER A 253 11.23 -4.97 -1.05
C SER A 253 10.56 -3.67 -1.49
N SER A 254 10.87 -2.56 -0.81
CA SER A 254 10.34 -1.23 -1.11
C SER A 254 11.40 -0.13 -0.99
N ALA A 255 11.15 0.99 -1.69
CA ALA A 255 11.99 2.17 -1.57
C ALA A 255 12.00 2.73 -0.14
N ARG A 256 10.84 2.70 0.55
CA ARG A 256 10.73 3.16 1.94
C ARG A 256 11.58 2.33 2.91
N GLU A 257 11.57 1.01 2.75
CA GLU A 257 12.38 0.10 3.56
C GLU A 257 13.88 0.37 3.38
N ALA A 258 14.33 0.51 2.12
CA ALA A 258 15.70 0.87 1.81
C ALA A 258 16.09 2.26 2.37
N TYR A 259 15.20 3.26 2.23
CA TYR A 259 15.40 4.60 2.79
C TYR A 259 15.59 4.57 4.32
N ASN A 260 14.75 3.83 5.03
CA ASN A 260 14.85 3.71 6.48
C ASN A 260 16.19 3.08 6.92
N GLU A 261 16.70 2.12 6.14
CA GLU A 261 18.04 1.58 6.37
C GLU A 261 19.13 2.63 6.17
N LEU A 262 19.08 3.40 5.07
CA LEU A 262 20.04 4.47 4.81
C LEU A 262 20.06 5.47 5.97
N LYS A 263 18.88 5.87 6.44
CA LYS A 263 18.71 6.76 7.60
C LYS A 263 19.32 6.17 8.87
N ARG A 264 19.08 4.88 9.16
CA ARG A 264 19.66 4.19 10.32
C ARG A 264 21.19 4.16 10.27
N ARG A 265 21.76 4.08 9.06
CA ARG A 265 23.21 4.09 8.82
C ARG A 265 23.80 5.51 8.67
N GLY A 266 23.03 6.56 8.94
CA GLY A 266 23.49 7.95 8.88
C GLY A 266 23.75 8.46 7.45
N ILE A 267 23.23 7.79 6.42
CA ILE A 267 23.35 8.23 5.03
C ILE A 267 22.21 9.20 4.73
N GLN A 268 22.58 10.44 4.43
CA GLN A 268 21.63 11.48 4.01
C GLN A 268 20.99 11.11 2.67
N SER A 269 19.67 11.02 2.64
CA SER A 269 18.87 10.85 1.43
C SER A 269 17.51 11.51 1.62
N GLU A 270 16.88 11.97 0.55
CA GLU A 270 15.50 12.46 0.59
C GLU A 270 14.52 11.29 0.71
N GLU A 271 13.33 11.54 1.27
CA GLU A 271 12.28 10.54 1.34
C GLU A 271 11.77 10.19 -0.07
N PRO A 272 11.75 8.90 -0.47
CA PRO A 272 11.25 8.52 -1.77
C PRO A 272 9.75 8.81 -1.86
N VAL A 273 9.32 9.47 -2.94
CA VAL A 273 7.90 9.67 -3.24
C VAL A 273 7.30 8.33 -3.63
N THR A 274 6.60 7.68 -2.70
CA THR A 274 5.86 6.45 -2.97
C THR A 274 4.58 6.79 -3.70
N ALA A 275 4.36 6.21 -4.88
CA ALA A 275 3.19 6.54 -5.69
C ALA A 275 1.90 5.86 -5.20
N ASP A 276 2.01 4.93 -4.25
CA ASP A 276 0.89 4.32 -3.56
C ASP A 276 0.84 4.90 -2.14
N GLY A 277 -0.10 5.82 -1.90
CA GLY A 277 -0.44 6.31 -0.56
C GLY A 277 -0.82 5.19 0.41
N GLY A 278 -1.04 3.97 -0.11
CA GLY A 278 -1.21 2.72 0.63
C GLY A 278 -0.06 2.42 1.60
N SER A 279 1.20 2.76 1.28
CA SER A 279 2.30 2.42 2.20
C SER A 279 2.23 3.22 3.52
N ARG A 280 1.73 4.46 3.50
CA ARG A 280 1.53 5.28 4.71
C ARG A 280 0.31 4.81 5.50
N ALA A 281 -0.78 4.47 4.83
CA ALA A 281 -2.00 3.98 5.46
C ALA A 281 -1.81 2.56 6.04
N GLU A 282 -1.24 1.62 5.28
CA GLU A 282 -0.89 0.28 5.75
C GLU A 282 0.14 0.34 6.87
N TRP A 283 1.16 1.20 6.80
CA TRP A 283 2.11 1.35 7.90
C TRP A 283 1.44 1.97 9.14
N SER A 284 0.66 3.04 8.99
CA SER A 284 -0.09 3.63 10.13
C SER A 284 -1.07 2.62 10.74
N LEU A 285 -1.71 1.79 9.93
CA LEU A 285 -2.56 0.68 10.37
C LEU A 285 -1.73 -0.39 11.10
N ARG A 286 -0.58 -0.80 10.55
CA ARG A 286 0.32 -1.77 11.20
C ARG A 286 0.87 -1.28 12.52
N GLU A 287 1.23 0.00 12.63
CA GLU A 287 1.71 0.63 13.86
C GLU A 287 0.59 0.71 14.90
N ARG A 288 -0.63 1.08 14.48
CA ARG A 288 -1.82 1.11 15.35
C ARG A 288 -2.31 -0.26 15.78
N LEU A 289 -2.18 -1.27 14.92
CA LEU A 289 -2.65 -2.63 15.16
C LEU A 289 -1.57 -3.51 15.80
N GLY A 290 -0.31 -3.08 15.86
CA GLY A 290 0.81 -3.85 16.41
C GLY A 290 1.28 -5.03 15.53
N TRP A 291 0.97 -5.01 14.23
CA TRP A 291 1.30 -6.13 13.33
C TRP A 291 2.75 -6.04 12.85
N GLN A 292 3.63 -6.88 13.41
CA GLN A 292 4.99 -7.04 12.91
C GLN A 292 5.08 -8.09 11.79
N PRO A 293 5.86 -7.85 10.71
CA PRO A 293 6.20 -8.90 9.76
C PRO A 293 6.96 -10.01 10.48
N ALA A 294 6.59 -11.27 10.23
CA ALA A 294 7.39 -12.39 10.69
C ALA A 294 8.76 -12.34 10.00
N ASP A 295 9.82 -12.42 10.80
CA ASP A 295 11.18 -12.59 10.32
C ASP A 295 11.23 -13.79 9.37
N SER A 296 11.90 -13.65 8.23
CA SER A 296 11.88 -14.62 7.12
C SER A 296 12.71 -15.89 7.39
N SER A 297 12.73 -16.38 8.63
CA SER A 297 13.25 -17.71 8.96
C SER A 297 12.08 -18.71 8.96
N GLY A 298 12.04 -19.57 7.94
CA GLY A 298 10.90 -20.47 7.69
C GLY A 298 10.53 -21.40 8.86
N ALA A 299 11.46 -21.66 9.79
CA ALA A 299 11.22 -22.53 10.94
C ALA A 299 10.34 -21.88 12.03
N ALA A 300 10.50 -20.59 12.30
CA ALA A 300 9.76 -19.89 13.37
C ALA A 300 8.31 -19.57 12.98
N VAL A 301 8.02 -19.54 11.67
CA VAL A 301 6.67 -19.31 11.12
C VAL A 301 5.85 -20.60 11.19
N ALA A 302 6.42 -21.75 10.83
CA ALA A 302 5.75 -23.05 10.90
C ALA A 302 5.39 -23.42 12.35
N LEU A 303 6.27 -23.16 13.31
CA LEU A 303 6.03 -23.46 14.72
C LEU A 303 4.92 -22.58 15.32
N ARG A 304 4.89 -21.29 14.97
CA ARG A 304 3.82 -20.37 15.41
C ARG A 304 2.47 -20.67 14.78
N ALA A 305 2.44 -21.05 13.49
CA ALA A 305 1.21 -21.49 12.84
C ALA A 305 0.66 -22.78 13.47
N LYS A 306 1.55 -23.73 13.81
CA LYS A 306 1.19 -24.98 14.50
C LYS A 306 0.60 -24.71 15.89
N ASN A 307 1.24 -23.84 16.69
CA ASN A 307 0.74 -23.53 18.03
C ASN A 307 -0.61 -22.81 17.98
N LYS A 308 -0.80 -21.85 17.06
CA LYS A 308 -2.10 -21.17 16.90
C LYS A 308 -3.22 -22.10 16.42
N LEU A 309 -2.92 -23.08 15.58
CA LEU A 309 -3.89 -24.11 15.17
C LEU A 309 -4.28 -25.03 16.33
N GLN A 310 -3.33 -25.37 17.21
CA GLN A 310 -3.60 -26.17 18.41
C GLN A 310 -4.44 -25.40 19.44
N ASP A 311 -4.17 -24.10 19.64
CA ASP A 311 -4.97 -23.26 20.54
C ASP A 311 -6.41 -23.10 20.02
N PHE A 312 -6.60 -22.96 18.71
CA PHE A 312 -7.92 -22.90 18.09
C PHE A 312 -8.69 -24.22 18.25
N GLN A 313 -8.02 -25.36 18.06
CA GLN A 313 -8.64 -26.68 18.25
C GLN A 313 -9.04 -26.95 19.70
N ARG A 314 -8.34 -26.39 20.69
CA ARG A 314 -8.73 -26.47 22.10
C ARG A 314 -9.95 -25.61 22.43
N SER A 315 -10.08 -24.43 21.81
CA SER A 315 -11.22 -23.53 22.04
C SER A 315 -12.55 -24.00 21.45
N ILE A 316 -12.53 -25.00 20.55
CA ILE A 316 -13.74 -25.62 19.98
C ILE A 316 -14.16 -26.88 20.77
N ALA A 317 -13.28 -27.38 21.65
CA ALA A 317 -13.53 -28.59 22.44
C ALA A 317 -13.99 -28.30 23.89
N GLU A 318 -14.08 -27.02 24.28
CA GLU A 318 -14.74 -26.52 25.50
C GLU A 318 -16.08 -25.87 25.15
#